data_AF-A0A7J6T046-F1
#
_entry.id   AF-A0A7J6T046-F1
#
_cell.length_a   1.000
_cell.length_b   1.000
_cell.length_c   1.000
_cell.angle_alpha   90.00
_cell.angle_beta   90.00
_cell.angle_gamma   90.00
#
_symmetry.space_group_name_H-M   'P 1'
#
loop_
_entity.id
_entity.type
_entity.pdbx_description
1 polymer ?
#
loop_
_entity_poly.entity_id
_entity_poly.type
_entity_poly.pdbx_seq_one_letter_code
_entity_poly.pdbx_strand_id
1 'polypeptide(L)'
;RILLDVSQPYTPEKVQALDQVVAAMYTGTQEQRRVSDEVLRTLKSNEGSWRLVDGILSMSQDPNTKFYALQLLKEAINTRWNTIGKENQEGIKSYVVSLNIELAQRGADQQSRHFLMKLNETLVCLVKQEWRLNAWESFIPDLCTSAKSSQNLCENNLKILQMLSEEVFDFGPETMTSSRVLKMKQTMSAQFACIFDLCMFLFKSYVADKSSVRESLIKTTLNTLSHFLKWIPLGYVFETDLLPTLLGHFWDPLCFRIECARCLNEVACLKIGDDPDSGKYEPTLLQCFAAVVNKLHSIPVEVFQNFEGLRGHNRVFWEVFMNQLSLLLTNFIRCNMKAVVGAYEITGPALATLAKISTLPNEEIFKICVEFWQMFAAQLYLDREKARKEQSQKMKASGDQQQPPPLMLSLSGSTGMSVDVKATGGGHEEEIVAKYQPILDNVRRVMITRMAKPPEVTIKENEDGEIV
;
A
#
# COMPACT_ATOMS: atom_id res chain seq x y z
N ARG A 1 1.84 -33.28 -31.55
CA ARG A 1 2.73 -33.17 -32.74
C ARG A 1 2.30 -32.04 -33.68
N ILE A 2 1.03 -31.95 -34.09
CA ILE A 2 0.51 -30.86 -34.96
C ILE A 2 0.69 -29.46 -34.34
N LEU A 3 0.55 -29.34 -33.01
CA LEU A 3 0.73 -28.07 -32.28
C LEU A 3 2.20 -27.61 -32.18
N LEU A 4 3.16 -28.52 -32.33
CA LEU A 4 4.59 -28.28 -32.08
C LEU A 4 5.35 -27.83 -33.33
N ASP A 5 4.72 -27.90 -34.50
CA ASP A 5 5.35 -27.49 -35.75
C ASP A 5 5.13 -25.98 -36.00
N VAL A 6 6.20 -25.23 -35.76
CA VAL A 6 6.28 -23.76 -35.84
C VAL A 6 6.55 -23.27 -37.27
N SER A 7 6.76 -24.18 -38.22
CA SER A 7 7.11 -23.84 -39.61
C SER A 7 5.90 -23.49 -40.49
N GLN A 8 4.69 -23.83 -40.07
CA GLN A 8 3.44 -23.52 -40.79
C GLN A 8 2.59 -22.48 -40.05
N PRO A 9 1.93 -21.55 -40.77
CA PRO A 9 0.97 -20.64 -40.16
C PRO A 9 -0.11 -21.43 -39.43
N TYR A 10 -0.52 -20.95 -38.26
CA TYR A 10 -1.52 -21.64 -37.44
C TYR A 10 -2.89 -21.54 -38.11
N THR A 11 -3.36 -22.67 -38.66
CA THR A 11 -4.72 -22.85 -39.17
C THR A 11 -5.73 -22.87 -38.02
N PRO A 12 -7.02 -22.54 -38.26
CA PRO A 12 -8.08 -22.55 -37.24
C PRO A 12 -8.22 -23.91 -36.53
N GLU A 13 -7.89 -25.01 -37.20
CA GLU A 13 -7.84 -26.36 -36.64
C GLU A 13 -6.77 -26.53 -35.56
N LYS A 14 -5.61 -25.86 -35.68
CA LYS A 14 -4.57 -25.88 -34.65
C LYS A 14 -4.98 -25.07 -33.42
N VAL A 15 -5.75 -23.99 -33.59
CA VAL A 15 -6.31 -23.21 -32.48
C VAL A 15 -7.35 -24.04 -31.71
N GLN A 16 -8.25 -24.73 -32.41
CA GLN A 16 -9.20 -25.64 -31.77
C GLN A 16 -8.51 -26.80 -31.05
N ALA A 17 -7.45 -27.37 -31.62
CA ALA A 17 -6.66 -28.40 -30.94
C ALA A 17 -5.95 -27.86 -29.70
N LEU A 18 -5.50 -26.60 -29.70
CA LEU A 18 -4.93 -25.95 -28.53
C LEU A 18 -5.99 -25.72 -27.45
N ASP A 19 -7.18 -25.24 -27.82
CA ASP A 19 -8.32 -25.09 -26.91
C ASP A 19 -8.69 -26.41 -26.23
N GLN A 20 -8.66 -27.53 -26.97
CA GLN A 20 -8.91 -28.87 -26.39
C GLN A 20 -7.82 -29.30 -25.41
N VAL A 21 -6.54 -29.03 -25.72
CA VAL A 21 -5.42 -29.36 -24.83
C VAL A 21 -5.46 -28.53 -23.55
N VAL A 22 -5.75 -27.24 -23.66
CA VAL A 22 -5.92 -26.33 -22.53
C VAL A 22 -7.15 -26.73 -21.71
N ALA A 23 -8.29 -27.01 -22.33
CA ALA A 23 -9.47 -27.52 -21.63
C ALA A 23 -9.16 -28.82 -20.86
N ALA A 24 -8.45 -29.77 -21.49
CA ALA A 24 -8.04 -31.02 -20.85
C ALA A 24 -7.09 -30.82 -19.66
N MET A 25 -6.34 -29.71 -19.60
CA MET A 25 -5.54 -29.36 -18.42
C MET A 25 -6.42 -29.00 -17.21
N TYR A 26 -7.55 -28.33 -17.42
CA TYR A 26 -8.44 -27.90 -16.34
C TYR A 26 -9.49 -28.96 -15.98
N THR A 27 -10.05 -29.66 -16.96
CA THR A 27 -11.20 -30.57 -16.77
C THR A 27 -10.84 -32.05 -16.93
N GLY A 28 -9.66 -32.36 -17.46
CA GLY A 28 -9.24 -33.74 -17.76
C GLY A 28 -8.82 -34.55 -16.54
N THR A 29 -8.60 -35.84 -16.78
CA THR A 29 -8.05 -36.81 -15.81
C THR A 29 -6.57 -36.54 -15.50
N GLN A 30 -6.04 -37.08 -14.40
CA GLN A 30 -4.67 -36.79 -13.93
C GLN A 30 -3.59 -37.08 -15.00
N GLU A 31 -3.74 -38.15 -15.78
CA GLU A 31 -2.85 -38.45 -16.91
C GLU A 31 -2.97 -37.44 -18.06
N GLN A 32 -4.19 -37.07 -18.43
CA GLN A 32 -4.43 -36.06 -19.47
C GLN A 32 -3.87 -34.69 -19.05
N ARG A 33 -4.01 -34.31 -17.78
CA ARG A 33 -3.40 -33.08 -17.25
C ARG A 33 -1.88 -33.10 -17.37
N ARG A 34 -1.24 -34.23 -17.04
CA ARG A 34 0.22 -34.36 -17.14
C ARG A 34 0.71 -34.24 -18.58
N VAL A 35 0.01 -34.90 -19.52
CA VAL A 35 0.35 -34.86 -20.94
C VAL A 35 0.10 -33.46 -21.52
N SER A 36 -1.02 -32.81 -21.17
CA SER A 36 -1.30 -31.44 -21.57
C SER A 36 -0.25 -30.46 -21.04
N ASP A 37 0.18 -30.59 -19.79
CA ASP A 37 1.22 -29.74 -19.20
C ASP A 37 2.58 -29.90 -19.90
N GLU A 38 2.97 -31.14 -20.22
CA GLU A 38 4.21 -31.41 -20.96
C GLU A 38 4.18 -30.82 -22.38
N VAL A 39 3.04 -30.93 -23.08
CA VAL A 39 2.85 -30.35 -24.41
C VAL A 39 2.90 -28.83 -24.36
N LEU A 40 2.21 -28.20 -23.41
CA LEU A 40 2.22 -26.74 -23.24
C LEU A 40 3.63 -26.26 -22.85
N ARG A 41 4.34 -26.95 -21.95
CA ARG A 41 5.72 -26.59 -21.59
C ARG A 41 6.68 -26.69 -22.78
N THR A 42 6.50 -27.69 -23.64
CA THR A 42 7.31 -27.85 -24.86
C THR A 42 7.01 -26.73 -25.86
N LEU A 43 5.72 -26.41 -26.07
CA LEU A 43 5.32 -25.29 -26.92
C LEU A 43 5.85 -23.95 -26.39
N LYS A 44 5.87 -23.78 -25.07
CA LYS A 44 6.41 -22.61 -24.40
C LYS A 44 7.93 -22.45 -24.58
N SER A 45 8.66 -23.56 -24.69
CA SER A 45 10.11 -23.56 -24.89
C SER A 45 10.53 -23.25 -26.34
N ASN A 46 9.62 -23.40 -27.30
CA ASN A 46 9.90 -23.19 -28.73
C ASN A 46 10.13 -21.71 -29.09
N GLU A 47 11.12 -21.46 -29.96
CA GLU A 47 11.62 -20.09 -30.23
C GLU A 47 10.66 -19.20 -31.03
N GLY A 48 9.78 -19.80 -31.84
CA GLY A 48 8.83 -19.07 -32.70
C GLY A 48 7.41 -18.97 -32.13
N SER A 49 7.17 -19.42 -30.89
CA SER A 49 5.82 -19.49 -30.30
C SER A 49 5.15 -18.13 -30.14
N TRP A 50 5.92 -17.05 -30.08
CA TRP A 50 5.38 -15.68 -30.02
C TRP A 50 4.64 -15.27 -31.30
N ARG A 51 4.99 -15.85 -32.47
CA ARG A 51 4.30 -15.57 -33.75
C ARG A 51 2.89 -16.14 -33.79
N LEU A 52 2.62 -17.12 -32.93
CA LEU A 52 1.33 -17.80 -32.85
C LEU A 52 0.30 -16.98 -32.07
N VAL A 53 0.77 -16.03 -31.25
CA VAL A 53 -0.07 -15.31 -30.27
C VAL A 53 -1.17 -14.51 -30.95
N ASP A 54 -0.89 -13.84 -32.06
CA ASP A 54 -1.90 -13.04 -32.80
C ASP A 54 -3.06 -13.92 -33.32
N GLY A 55 -2.74 -15.06 -33.95
CA GLY A 55 -3.73 -16.01 -34.43
C GLY A 55 -4.55 -16.64 -33.29
N ILE A 56 -3.91 -16.96 -32.16
CA ILE A 56 -4.62 -17.53 -31.00
C ILE A 56 -5.57 -16.51 -30.37
N LEU A 57 -5.13 -15.26 -30.19
CA LEU A 57 -5.92 -14.23 -29.53
C LEU A 57 -7.11 -13.77 -30.38
N SER A 58 -6.98 -13.76 -31.70
CA SER A 58 -8.06 -13.42 -32.63
C SER A 58 -9.06 -14.55 -32.86
N MET A 59 -8.61 -15.81 -32.89
CA MET A 59 -9.47 -16.94 -33.27
C MET A 59 -10.03 -17.75 -32.10
N SER A 60 -9.34 -17.80 -30.95
CA SER A 60 -9.79 -18.61 -29.81
C SER A 60 -11.01 -17.98 -29.12
N GLN A 61 -11.93 -18.82 -28.67
CA GLN A 61 -13.07 -18.41 -27.83
C GLN A 61 -12.82 -18.75 -26.35
N ASP A 62 -11.85 -19.61 -26.04
CA ASP A 62 -11.57 -20.03 -24.66
C ASP A 62 -10.70 -18.99 -23.91
N PRO A 63 -11.15 -18.47 -22.76
CA PRO A 63 -10.36 -17.53 -21.97
C PRO A 63 -9.00 -18.10 -21.55
N ASN A 64 -8.92 -19.39 -21.19
CA ASN A 64 -7.68 -19.98 -20.68
C ASN A 64 -6.62 -20.11 -21.79
N THR A 65 -7.03 -20.44 -23.01
CA THR A 65 -6.13 -20.40 -24.17
C THR A 65 -5.61 -18.99 -24.43
N LYS A 66 -6.46 -17.96 -24.30
CA LYS A 66 -6.01 -16.56 -24.42
C LYS A 66 -5.02 -16.18 -23.32
N PHE A 67 -5.24 -16.61 -22.09
CA PHE A 67 -4.29 -16.41 -20.99
C PHE A 67 -2.94 -17.09 -21.27
N TYR A 68 -2.97 -18.32 -21.79
CA TYR A 68 -1.77 -19.04 -22.17
C TYR A 68 -1.01 -18.32 -23.29
N ALA A 69 -1.72 -17.79 -24.29
CA ALA A 69 -1.11 -16.99 -25.37
C ALA A 69 -0.41 -15.73 -24.84
N LEU A 70 -1.04 -15.00 -23.91
CA LEU A 70 -0.39 -13.86 -23.24
C LEU A 70 0.83 -14.29 -22.41
N GLN A 71 0.79 -15.48 -21.80
CA GLN A 71 1.92 -16.00 -21.04
C GLN A 71 3.11 -16.35 -21.95
N LEU A 72 2.85 -16.92 -23.13
CA LEU A 72 3.87 -17.12 -24.17
C LEU A 72 4.49 -15.79 -24.59
N LEU A 73 3.66 -14.78 -24.84
CA LEU A 73 4.13 -13.45 -25.24
C LEU A 73 4.99 -12.81 -24.14
N LYS A 74 4.55 -12.87 -22.88
CA LYS A 74 5.27 -12.32 -21.72
C LYS A 74 6.66 -12.96 -21.56
N GLU A 75 6.78 -14.27 -21.73
CA GLU A 75 8.07 -14.94 -21.65
C GLU A 75 9.00 -14.61 -22.82
N ALA A 76 8.46 -14.52 -24.04
CA ALA A 76 9.21 -14.09 -25.21
C ALA A 76 9.77 -12.66 -25.03
N ILE A 77 8.96 -11.75 -24.48
CA ILE A 77 9.37 -10.38 -24.12
C ILE A 77 10.48 -10.40 -23.05
N ASN A 78 10.36 -11.22 -22.02
CA ASN A 78 11.36 -11.21 -20.94
C ASN A 78 12.71 -11.84 -21.34
N THR A 79 12.69 -12.88 -22.17
CA THR A 79 13.90 -13.68 -22.46
C THR A 79 14.58 -13.28 -23.77
N ARG A 80 13.80 -12.95 -24.81
CA ARG A 80 14.29 -12.90 -26.20
C ARG A 80 13.99 -11.60 -26.92
N TRP A 81 13.47 -10.57 -26.26
CA TRP A 81 13.07 -9.33 -26.91
C TRP A 81 14.17 -8.71 -27.79
N ASN A 82 15.42 -8.70 -27.32
CA ASN A 82 16.54 -8.12 -28.06
C ASN A 82 16.93 -8.88 -29.34
N THR A 83 16.46 -10.13 -29.50
CA THR A 83 16.71 -10.96 -30.68
C THR A 83 15.63 -10.84 -31.75
N ILE A 84 14.47 -10.28 -31.39
CA ILE A 84 13.35 -10.04 -32.30
C ILE A 84 13.69 -8.80 -33.16
N GLY A 85 13.51 -8.90 -34.48
CA GLY A 85 13.72 -7.76 -35.38
C GLY A 85 12.82 -6.57 -35.04
N LYS A 86 13.32 -5.34 -35.24
CA LYS A 86 12.64 -4.09 -34.82
C LYS A 86 11.22 -3.95 -35.39
N GLU A 87 10.99 -4.34 -36.64
CA GLU A 87 9.67 -4.32 -37.27
C GLU A 87 8.65 -5.19 -36.52
N ASN A 88 9.06 -6.40 -36.12
CA ASN A 88 8.22 -7.30 -35.33
C ASN A 88 8.02 -6.79 -33.90
N GLN A 89 9.02 -6.12 -33.30
CA GLN A 89 8.86 -5.47 -31.99
C GLN A 89 7.80 -4.38 -32.05
N GLU A 90 7.83 -3.51 -33.08
CA GLU A 90 6.82 -2.46 -33.28
C GLU A 90 5.43 -3.04 -33.59
N GLY A 91 5.36 -4.11 -34.39
CA GLY A 91 4.12 -4.84 -34.63
C GLY A 91 3.49 -5.39 -33.34
N ILE A 92 4.30 -6.03 -32.48
CA ILE A 92 3.84 -6.53 -31.17
C ILE A 92 3.38 -5.37 -30.27
N LYS A 93 4.11 -4.25 -30.24
CA LYS A 93 3.71 -3.06 -29.47
C LYS A 93 2.35 -2.54 -29.90
N SER A 94 2.21 -2.26 -31.20
CA SER A 94 0.97 -1.72 -31.76
C SER A 94 -0.19 -2.65 -31.49
N TYR A 95 0.01 -3.96 -31.69
CA TYR A 95 -1.00 -4.97 -31.42
C TYR A 95 -1.45 -4.99 -29.94
N VAL A 96 -0.50 -5.08 -28.99
CA VAL A 96 -0.82 -5.13 -27.55
C VAL A 96 -1.55 -3.87 -27.11
N VAL A 97 -1.14 -2.69 -27.60
CA VAL A 97 -1.81 -1.41 -27.29
C VAL A 97 -3.21 -1.34 -27.89
N SER A 98 -3.37 -1.72 -29.16
CA SER A 98 -4.68 -1.74 -29.83
C SER A 98 -5.66 -2.69 -29.14
N LEU A 99 -5.20 -3.90 -28.80
CA LEU A 99 -6.01 -4.88 -28.07
C LEU A 99 -6.37 -4.38 -26.66
N ASN A 100 -5.46 -3.65 -26.01
CA ASN A 100 -5.71 -3.05 -24.70
C ASN A 100 -6.84 -2.01 -24.75
N ILE A 101 -6.79 -1.12 -25.74
CA ILE A 101 -7.80 -0.08 -25.94
C ILE A 101 -9.16 -0.71 -26.24
N GLU A 102 -9.21 -1.71 -27.13
CA GLU A 102 -10.46 -2.41 -27.47
C GLU A 102 -11.12 -3.06 -26.25
N LEU A 103 -10.34 -3.82 -25.47
CA LEU A 103 -10.84 -4.51 -24.28
C LEU A 103 -11.22 -3.56 -23.15
N ALA A 104 -10.46 -2.47 -22.96
CA ALA A 104 -10.77 -1.47 -21.95
C ALA A 104 -12.10 -0.75 -22.27
N GLN A 105 -12.38 -0.48 -23.55
CA GLN A 105 -13.63 0.17 -23.95
C GLN A 105 -14.86 -0.73 -23.81
N ARG A 106 -14.72 -2.04 -24.07
CA ARG A 106 -15.82 -3.03 -24.08
C ARG A 106 -16.39 -3.38 -22.69
N GLY A 107 -15.82 -2.83 -21.61
CA GLY A 107 -15.97 -3.30 -20.23
C GLY A 107 -17.38 -3.71 -19.77
N ALA A 108 -17.49 -4.93 -19.20
CA ALA A 108 -18.53 -5.34 -18.24
C ALA A 108 -18.25 -6.72 -17.61
N ASP A 109 -17.75 -7.70 -18.39
CA ASP A 109 -17.63 -9.09 -17.92
C ASP A 109 -16.41 -9.35 -17.01
N GLN A 110 -16.61 -10.17 -15.97
CA GLN A 110 -15.56 -10.50 -15.00
C GLN A 110 -14.40 -11.29 -15.65
N GLN A 111 -14.68 -12.20 -16.59
CA GLN A 111 -13.64 -12.90 -17.35
C GLN A 111 -12.80 -11.92 -18.19
N SER A 112 -13.45 -10.96 -18.84
CA SER A 112 -12.78 -9.90 -19.61
C SER A 112 -11.92 -9.00 -18.72
N ARG A 113 -12.32 -8.76 -17.45
CA ARG A 113 -11.49 -8.01 -16.47
C ARG A 113 -10.22 -8.75 -16.09
N HIS A 114 -10.30 -10.06 -15.82
CA HIS A 114 -9.10 -10.85 -15.52
C HIS A 114 -8.15 -10.91 -16.72
N PHE A 115 -8.70 -11.04 -17.92
CA PHE A 115 -7.93 -11.05 -19.15
C PHE A 115 -7.26 -9.69 -19.40
N LEU A 116 -7.99 -8.58 -19.22
CA LEU A 116 -7.46 -7.22 -19.33
C LEU A 116 -6.33 -6.97 -18.31
N MET A 117 -6.49 -7.41 -17.06
CA MET A 117 -5.44 -7.32 -16.05
C MET A 117 -4.17 -8.05 -16.49
N LYS A 118 -4.31 -9.24 -17.07
CA LYS A 118 -3.16 -9.98 -17.61
C LYS A 118 -2.53 -9.29 -18.81
N LEU A 119 -3.33 -8.71 -19.69
CA LEU A 119 -2.83 -7.93 -20.81
C LEU A 119 -2.05 -6.70 -20.33
N ASN A 120 -2.54 -6.02 -19.30
CA ASN A 120 -1.84 -4.91 -18.67
C ASN A 120 -0.49 -5.35 -18.07
N GLU A 121 -0.41 -6.51 -17.40
CA GLU A 121 0.87 -7.06 -16.93
C GLU A 121 1.86 -7.29 -18.09
N THR A 122 1.38 -7.83 -19.21
CA THR A 122 2.21 -8.06 -20.41
C THR A 122 2.69 -6.74 -21.01
N LEU A 123 1.82 -5.73 -21.06
CA LEU A 123 2.19 -4.38 -21.50
C LEU A 123 3.25 -3.75 -20.58
N VAL A 124 3.10 -3.87 -19.26
CA VAL A 124 4.11 -3.37 -18.31
C VAL A 124 5.46 -4.07 -18.53
N CYS A 125 5.47 -5.39 -18.75
CA CYS A 125 6.72 -6.11 -19.07
C CYS A 125 7.37 -5.59 -20.37
N LEU A 126 6.56 -5.29 -21.38
CA LEU A 126 7.02 -4.72 -22.63
C LEU A 126 7.65 -3.34 -22.40
N VAL A 127 6.95 -2.44 -21.71
CA VAL A 127 7.45 -1.09 -21.37
C VAL A 127 8.76 -1.17 -20.60
N LYS A 128 8.87 -2.09 -19.62
CA LYS A 128 10.11 -2.30 -18.86
C LYS A 128 11.31 -2.65 -19.75
N GLN A 129 11.11 -3.40 -20.83
CA GLN A 129 12.16 -3.78 -21.76
C GLN A 129 12.46 -2.68 -22.77
N GLU A 130 11.46 -1.92 -23.19
CA GLU A 130 11.62 -0.80 -24.12
C GLU A 130 12.30 0.41 -23.48
N TRP A 131 11.98 0.70 -22.23
CA TRP A 131 12.68 1.72 -21.44
C TRP A 131 14.14 1.35 -21.20
N ARG A 132 14.48 0.05 -21.15
CA ARG A 132 15.89 -0.38 -21.13
C ARG A 132 16.62 0.01 -22.42
N LEU A 133 15.91 0.05 -23.55
CA LEU A 133 16.45 0.37 -24.87
C LEU A 133 16.32 1.86 -25.23
N ASN A 134 15.80 2.71 -24.31
CA ASN A 134 15.49 4.13 -24.52
C ASN A 134 14.58 4.40 -25.74
N ALA A 135 13.75 3.44 -26.12
CA ALA A 135 12.99 3.51 -27.37
C ALA A 135 11.54 3.99 -27.20
N TRP A 136 11.04 4.13 -25.97
CA TRP A 136 9.63 4.48 -25.71
C TRP A 136 9.44 5.48 -24.57
N GLU A 137 10.07 6.65 -24.69
CA GLU A 137 9.96 7.71 -23.69
C GLU A 137 8.57 8.39 -23.69
N SER A 138 7.84 8.41 -24.80
CA SER A 138 6.50 9.07 -24.84
C SER A 138 5.37 8.26 -24.18
N PHE A 139 5.64 7.05 -23.67
CA PHE A 139 4.61 6.13 -23.19
C PHE A 139 3.68 6.75 -22.13
N ILE A 140 4.22 7.38 -21.08
CA ILE A 140 3.39 7.97 -20.01
C ILE A 140 2.56 9.16 -20.53
N PRO A 141 3.13 10.15 -21.26
CA PRO A 141 2.35 11.22 -21.87
C PRO A 141 1.21 10.72 -22.79
N ASP A 142 1.50 9.72 -23.64
CA ASP A 142 0.52 9.15 -24.57
C ASP A 142 -0.60 8.41 -23.82
N LEU A 143 -0.24 7.69 -22.75
CA LEU A 143 -1.18 7.00 -21.87
C LEU A 143 -2.08 8.00 -21.10
N CYS A 144 -1.51 9.11 -20.61
CA CYS A 144 -2.28 10.16 -19.92
C CYS A 144 -3.21 10.91 -20.88
N THR A 145 -2.81 11.08 -22.14
CA THR A 145 -3.63 11.73 -23.16
C THR A 145 -4.80 10.84 -23.57
N SER A 146 -4.54 9.56 -23.86
CA SER A 146 -5.59 8.58 -24.18
C SER A 146 -6.55 8.33 -23.02
N ALA A 147 -6.09 8.44 -21.77
CA ALA A 147 -6.95 8.32 -20.59
C ALA A 147 -8.08 9.35 -20.56
N LYS A 148 -7.95 10.50 -21.24
CA LYS A 148 -8.99 11.54 -21.29
C LYS A 148 -10.13 11.22 -22.25
N SER A 149 -9.97 10.23 -23.14
CA SER A 149 -10.96 9.90 -24.17
C SER A 149 -12.16 9.11 -23.64
N SER A 150 -11.97 8.27 -22.62
CA SER A 150 -13.04 7.44 -22.04
C SER A 150 -12.74 7.12 -20.58
N GLN A 151 -13.76 7.11 -19.72
CA GLN A 151 -13.58 6.79 -18.29
C GLN A 151 -13.10 5.36 -18.06
N ASN A 152 -13.56 4.39 -18.88
CA ASN A 152 -13.10 2.99 -18.76
C ASN A 152 -11.64 2.86 -19.14
N LEU A 153 -11.22 3.57 -20.19
CA LEU A 153 -9.83 3.63 -20.61
C LEU A 153 -8.98 4.34 -19.55
N CYS A 154 -9.49 5.42 -18.95
CA CYS A 154 -8.84 6.12 -17.85
C CYS A 154 -8.56 5.19 -16.67
N GLU A 155 -9.57 4.43 -16.22
CA GLU A 155 -9.46 3.49 -15.12
C GLU A 155 -8.42 2.40 -15.40
N ASN A 156 -8.42 1.87 -16.64
CA ASN A 156 -7.43 0.89 -17.07
C ASN A 156 -6.01 1.47 -17.13
N ASN A 157 -5.86 2.67 -17.68
CA ASN A 157 -4.58 3.37 -17.80
C ASN A 157 -3.99 3.68 -16.43
N LEU A 158 -4.80 4.11 -15.46
CA LEU A 158 -4.37 4.28 -14.07
C LEU A 158 -3.90 2.95 -13.47
N LYS A 159 -4.60 1.84 -13.74
CA LYS A 159 -4.17 0.52 -13.27
C LYS A 159 -2.84 0.09 -13.89
N ILE A 160 -2.60 0.37 -15.17
CA ILE A 160 -1.31 0.15 -15.85
C ILE A 160 -0.21 0.96 -15.14
N LEU A 161 -0.45 2.25 -14.87
CA LEU A 161 0.50 3.11 -14.17
C LEU A 161 0.77 2.62 -12.74
N GLN A 162 -0.25 2.11 -12.04
CA GLN A 162 -0.09 1.50 -10.72
C GLN A 162 0.87 0.30 -10.78
N MET A 163 0.61 -0.66 -11.68
CA MET A 163 1.46 -1.85 -11.82
C MET A 163 2.88 -1.48 -12.26
N LEU A 164 3.03 -0.47 -13.13
CA LEU A 164 4.34 0.04 -13.51
C LEU A 164 5.08 0.61 -12.30
N SER A 165 4.40 1.37 -11.42
CA SER A 165 4.99 1.89 -10.19
C SER A 165 5.46 0.78 -9.27
N GLU A 166 4.62 -0.22 -9.02
CA GLU A 166 4.95 -1.37 -8.17
C GLU A 166 6.16 -2.13 -8.72
N GLU A 167 6.20 -2.40 -10.02
CA GLU A 167 7.31 -3.10 -10.68
C GLU A 167 8.64 -2.32 -10.65
N VAL A 168 8.61 -0.98 -10.67
CA VAL A 168 9.82 -0.14 -10.67
C VAL A 168 10.30 0.19 -9.25
N PHE A 169 9.39 0.51 -8.34
CA PHE A 169 9.72 1.04 -7.01
C PHE A 169 9.61 -0.01 -5.91
N ASP A 170 8.62 -0.91 -5.95
CA ASP A 170 8.42 -1.94 -4.92
C ASP A 170 9.24 -3.20 -5.24
N PHE A 171 9.15 -3.74 -6.47
CA PHE A 171 9.84 -4.98 -6.88
C PHE A 171 11.16 -4.77 -7.64
N GLY A 172 11.44 -3.55 -8.07
CA GLY A 172 12.65 -3.20 -8.84
C GLY A 172 13.96 -3.65 -8.16
N PRO A 173 14.16 -3.39 -6.86
CA PRO A 173 15.39 -3.78 -6.15
C PRO A 173 15.65 -5.29 -6.12
N GLU A 174 14.61 -6.12 -6.17
CA GLU A 174 14.72 -7.59 -6.12
C GLU A 174 14.85 -8.23 -7.51
N THR A 175 14.28 -7.59 -8.54
CA THR A 175 14.12 -8.20 -9.87
C THR A 175 15.07 -7.67 -10.93
N MET A 176 15.71 -6.51 -10.69
CA MET A 176 16.52 -5.82 -11.69
C MET A 176 17.84 -5.29 -11.10
N THR A 177 18.82 -5.03 -11.97
CA THR A 177 20.09 -4.42 -11.57
C THR A 177 19.88 -2.99 -11.07
N SER A 178 20.62 -2.55 -10.05
CA SER A 178 20.44 -1.24 -9.41
C SER A 178 20.54 -0.06 -10.39
N SER A 179 21.40 -0.14 -11.39
CA SER A 179 21.54 0.88 -12.45
C SER A 179 20.31 0.98 -13.35
N ARG A 180 19.61 -0.13 -13.60
CA ARG A 180 18.39 -0.18 -14.40
C ARG A 180 17.23 0.44 -13.62
N VAL A 181 17.11 0.05 -12.35
CA VAL A 181 16.10 0.62 -11.43
C VAL A 181 16.25 2.13 -11.36
N LEU A 182 17.47 2.64 -11.16
CA LEU A 182 17.73 4.08 -11.06
C LEU A 182 17.28 4.83 -12.33
N LYS A 183 17.63 4.34 -13.51
CA LYS A 183 17.21 4.96 -14.78
C LYS A 183 15.69 4.98 -14.93
N MET A 184 15.01 3.87 -14.66
CA MET A 184 13.55 3.80 -14.78
C MET A 184 12.86 4.71 -13.76
N LYS A 185 13.40 4.81 -12.54
CA LYS A 185 12.94 5.79 -11.54
C LYS A 185 13.09 7.22 -12.04
N GLN A 186 14.23 7.56 -12.65
CA GLN A 186 14.47 8.90 -13.22
C GLN A 186 13.50 9.22 -14.37
N THR A 187 13.32 8.31 -15.33
CA THR A 187 12.38 8.49 -16.44
C THR A 187 10.95 8.68 -15.94
N MET A 188 10.50 7.84 -15.01
CA MET A 188 9.16 7.92 -14.45
C MET A 188 8.95 9.19 -13.62
N SER A 189 9.96 9.62 -12.86
CA SER A 189 9.92 10.86 -12.07
C SER A 189 9.87 12.11 -12.97
N ALA A 190 10.62 12.12 -14.07
CA ALA A 190 10.62 13.21 -15.04
C ALA A 190 9.26 13.42 -15.70
N GLN A 191 8.49 12.34 -15.87
CA GLN A 191 7.17 12.34 -16.51
C GLN A 191 6.01 12.33 -15.51
N PHE A 192 6.31 12.35 -14.21
CA PHE A 192 5.29 12.26 -13.16
C PHE A 192 4.31 13.44 -13.19
N ALA A 193 4.76 14.63 -13.62
CA ALA A 193 3.90 15.80 -13.78
C ALA A 193 2.61 15.49 -14.57
N CYS A 194 2.72 14.76 -15.69
CA CYS A 194 1.57 14.38 -16.51
C CYS A 194 0.58 13.47 -15.78
N ILE A 195 1.10 12.54 -14.95
CA ILE A 195 0.30 11.63 -14.14
C ILE A 195 -0.41 12.40 -13.02
N PHE A 196 0.31 13.30 -12.36
CA PHE A 196 -0.22 14.13 -11.29
C PHE A 196 -1.33 15.06 -11.80
N ASP A 197 -1.12 15.72 -12.93
CA ASP A 197 -2.11 16.58 -13.57
C ASP A 197 -3.38 15.80 -13.93
N LEU A 198 -3.24 14.57 -14.42
CA LEU A 198 -4.38 13.69 -14.68
C LEU A 198 -5.14 13.35 -13.39
N CYS A 199 -4.44 13.00 -12.31
CA CYS A 199 -5.07 12.69 -11.02
C CYS A 199 -5.81 13.91 -10.45
N MET A 200 -5.16 15.07 -10.45
CA MET A 200 -5.76 16.32 -9.98
C MET A 200 -6.93 16.79 -10.85
N PHE A 201 -6.85 16.59 -12.17
CA PHE A 201 -7.97 16.85 -13.08
C PHE A 201 -9.20 16.00 -12.69
N LEU A 202 -9.02 14.69 -12.49
CA LEU A 202 -10.12 13.79 -12.09
C LEU A 202 -10.73 14.20 -10.75
N PHE A 203 -9.90 14.55 -9.76
CA PHE A 203 -10.39 15.01 -8.46
C PHE A 203 -11.17 16.32 -8.58
N LYS A 204 -10.64 17.32 -9.29
CA LYS A 204 -11.32 18.60 -9.49
C LYS A 204 -12.63 18.43 -10.26
N SER A 205 -12.67 17.59 -11.30
CA SER A 205 -13.89 17.28 -12.05
C SER A 205 -14.95 16.63 -11.17
N TYR A 206 -14.58 15.64 -10.35
CA TYR A 206 -15.51 14.98 -9.44
C TYR A 206 -16.04 15.91 -8.33
N VAL A 207 -15.17 16.79 -7.80
CA VAL A 207 -15.57 17.78 -6.80
C VAL A 207 -16.52 18.82 -7.38
N ALA A 208 -16.30 19.26 -8.62
CA ALA A 208 -17.18 20.19 -9.32
C ALA A 208 -18.54 19.58 -9.68
N ASP A 209 -18.54 18.33 -10.14
CA ASP A 209 -19.75 17.57 -10.46
C ASP A 209 -19.59 16.09 -10.08
N LYS A 210 -20.31 15.67 -9.04
CA LYS A 210 -20.28 14.29 -8.52
C LYS A 210 -20.78 13.25 -9.53
N SER A 211 -21.55 13.66 -10.53
CA SER A 211 -22.06 12.77 -11.59
C SER A 211 -21.12 12.66 -12.78
N SER A 212 -20.13 13.56 -12.89
CA SER A 212 -19.23 13.63 -14.03
C SER A 212 -18.25 12.46 -14.11
N VAL A 213 -17.82 11.91 -12.98
CA VAL A 213 -16.82 10.83 -12.91
C VAL A 213 -17.36 9.67 -12.09
N ARG A 214 -17.25 8.44 -12.62
CA ARG A 214 -17.61 7.21 -11.90
C ARG A 214 -16.82 7.07 -10.59
N GLU A 215 -17.49 6.63 -9.53
CA GLU A 215 -16.85 6.41 -8.23
C GLU A 215 -15.70 5.39 -8.29
N SER A 216 -15.84 4.31 -9.09
CA SER A 216 -14.77 3.30 -9.21
C SER A 216 -13.49 3.86 -9.83
N LEU A 217 -13.62 4.83 -10.74
CA LEU A 217 -12.50 5.54 -11.32
C LEU A 217 -11.78 6.37 -10.25
N ILE A 218 -12.51 7.15 -9.45
CA ILE A 218 -11.90 7.92 -8.35
C ILE A 218 -11.23 7.02 -7.31
N LYS A 219 -11.85 5.88 -6.92
CA LYS A 219 -11.20 4.89 -6.05
C LYS A 219 -9.89 4.38 -6.66
N THR A 220 -9.90 4.06 -7.94
CA THR A 220 -8.71 3.61 -8.66
C THR A 220 -7.65 4.70 -8.69
N THR A 221 -8.03 5.96 -8.92
CA THR A 221 -7.11 7.12 -8.87
C THR A 221 -6.49 7.29 -7.50
N LEU A 222 -7.28 7.26 -6.42
CA LEU A 222 -6.77 7.36 -5.04
C LEU A 222 -5.84 6.19 -4.71
N ASN A 223 -6.23 4.97 -5.08
CA ASN A 223 -5.38 3.80 -4.87
C ASN A 223 -4.06 3.94 -5.64
N THR A 224 -4.10 4.35 -6.91
CA THR A 224 -2.90 4.58 -7.73
C THR A 224 -2.00 5.66 -7.11
N LEU A 225 -2.61 6.77 -6.65
CA LEU A 225 -1.90 7.84 -5.97
C LEU A 225 -1.17 7.35 -4.71
N SER A 226 -1.77 6.45 -3.92
CA SER A 226 -1.11 5.89 -2.73
C SER A 226 0.22 5.21 -3.05
N HIS A 227 0.32 4.49 -4.18
CA HIS A 227 1.59 3.88 -4.59
C HIS A 227 2.63 4.90 -5.05
N PHE A 228 2.20 6.01 -5.65
CA PHE A 228 3.10 7.09 -6.04
C PHE A 228 3.61 7.90 -4.85
N LEU A 229 2.77 8.12 -3.83
CA LEU A 229 3.12 8.92 -2.66
C LEU A 229 4.36 8.41 -1.91
N LYS A 230 4.72 7.13 -2.07
CA LYS A 230 5.94 6.53 -1.52
C LYS A 230 7.25 7.15 -2.02
N TRP A 231 7.26 7.72 -3.23
CA TRP A 231 8.51 8.11 -3.91
C TRP A 231 8.46 9.45 -4.64
N ILE A 232 7.29 10.09 -4.74
CA ILE A 232 7.18 11.35 -5.50
C ILE A 232 7.93 12.50 -4.84
N PRO A 233 8.39 13.49 -5.63
CA PRO A 233 8.99 14.70 -5.10
C PRO A 233 8.06 15.42 -4.12
N LEU A 234 8.61 15.86 -2.99
CA LEU A 234 7.85 16.44 -1.88
C LEU A 234 7.03 17.68 -2.28
N GLY A 235 7.49 18.45 -3.26
CA GLY A 235 6.76 19.62 -3.78
C GLY A 235 5.35 19.30 -4.27
N TYR A 236 5.14 18.15 -4.92
CA TYR A 236 3.79 17.73 -5.35
C TYR A 236 2.84 17.46 -4.17
N VAL A 237 3.37 17.06 -3.01
CA VAL A 237 2.57 16.76 -1.82
C VAL A 237 2.26 18.03 -1.02
N PHE A 238 3.29 18.84 -0.77
CA PHE A 238 3.20 19.94 0.20
C PHE A 238 2.99 21.33 -0.42
N GLU A 239 3.31 21.53 -1.70
CA GLU A 239 3.17 22.83 -2.38
C GLU A 239 1.91 22.90 -3.27
N THR A 240 1.12 21.84 -3.30
CA THR A 240 -0.11 21.75 -4.08
C THR A 240 -1.34 21.61 -3.19
N ASP A 241 -2.53 21.77 -3.78
CA ASP A 241 -3.81 21.57 -3.10
C ASP A 241 -4.16 20.08 -2.86
N LEU A 242 -3.20 19.15 -2.99
CA LEU A 242 -3.46 17.72 -2.83
C LEU A 242 -3.99 17.38 -1.43
N LEU A 243 -3.28 17.76 -0.37
CA LEU A 243 -3.68 17.45 1.02
C LEU A 243 -5.03 18.09 1.40
N PRO A 244 -5.28 19.39 1.11
CA PRO A 244 -6.59 19.99 1.28
C PRO A 244 -7.70 19.25 0.53
N THR A 245 -7.45 18.82 -0.71
CA THR A 245 -8.44 18.09 -1.52
C THR A 245 -8.76 16.72 -0.92
N LEU A 246 -7.76 15.97 -0.48
CA LEU A 246 -7.92 14.65 0.17
C LEU A 246 -8.76 14.75 1.45
N LEU A 247 -8.40 15.68 2.34
CA LEU A 247 -9.07 15.86 3.63
C LEU A 247 -10.46 16.51 3.51
N GLY A 248 -10.63 17.43 2.56
CA GLY A 248 -11.88 18.18 2.36
C GLY A 248 -12.97 17.39 1.63
N HIS A 249 -12.61 16.54 0.67
CA HIS A 249 -13.59 15.92 -0.23
C HIS A 249 -13.63 14.39 -0.18
N PHE A 250 -12.53 13.72 0.18
CA PHE A 250 -12.43 12.25 0.09
C PHE A 250 -12.40 11.53 1.44
N TRP A 251 -12.21 12.25 2.56
CA TRP A 251 -12.24 11.65 3.90
C TRP A 251 -13.66 11.30 4.38
N ASP A 252 -14.61 12.22 4.24
CA ASP A 252 -15.96 12.04 4.79
C ASP A 252 -16.79 10.98 4.04
N PRO A 253 -16.74 10.87 2.70
CA PRO A 253 -17.47 9.82 1.99
C PRO A 253 -16.92 8.42 2.30
N LEU A 254 -17.77 7.54 2.83
CA LEU A 254 -17.40 6.16 3.19
C LEU A 254 -16.83 5.37 2.01
N CYS A 255 -17.25 5.69 0.78
CA CYS A 255 -16.77 5.02 -0.42
C CYS A 255 -15.28 5.25 -0.74
N PHE A 256 -14.69 6.37 -0.30
CA PHE A 256 -13.29 6.75 -0.57
C PHE A 256 -12.42 6.80 0.69
N ARG A 257 -13.03 6.72 1.87
CA ARG A 257 -12.39 6.95 3.17
C ARG A 257 -11.19 6.05 3.41
N ILE A 258 -11.25 4.78 2.99
CA ILE A 258 -10.15 3.81 3.14
C ILE A 258 -8.97 4.20 2.25
N GLU A 259 -9.23 4.48 0.97
CA GLU A 259 -8.21 4.87 0.00
C GLU A 259 -7.59 6.22 0.36
N CYS A 260 -8.38 7.17 0.85
CA CYS A 260 -7.89 8.45 1.37
C CYS A 260 -6.97 8.25 2.59
N ALA A 261 -7.36 7.39 3.54
CA ALA A 261 -6.52 7.07 4.69
C ALA A 261 -5.18 6.41 4.29
N ARG A 262 -5.19 5.55 3.25
CA ARG A 262 -3.95 4.99 2.67
C ARG A 262 -3.04 6.08 2.11
N CYS A 263 -3.58 7.00 1.31
CA CYS A 263 -2.80 8.13 0.79
C CYS A 263 -2.16 8.94 1.92
N LEU A 264 -2.95 9.28 2.95
CA LEU A 264 -2.45 10.02 4.10
C LEU A 264 -1.40 9.24 4.91
N ASN A 265 -1.50 7.91 4.97
CA ASN A 265 -0.50 7.06 5.61
C ASN A 265 0.85 7.14 4.90
N GLU A 266 0.84 7.10 3.57
CA GLU A 266 2.08 7.23 2.80
C GLU A 266 2.70 8.63 2.96
N VAL A 267 1.88 9.68 2.97
CA VAL A 267 2.34 11.05 3.28
C VAL A 267 2.97 11.11 4.68
N ALA A 268 2.37 10.44 5.66
CA ALA A 268 2.88 10.38 7.03
C ALA A 268 4.26 9.69 7.13
N CYS A 269 4.53 8.75 6.21
CA CYS A 269 5.78 8.00 6.15
C CYS A 269 6.92 8.73 5.40
N LEU A 270 6.63 9.87 4.76
CA LEU A 270 7.64 10.64 4.03
C LEU A 270 8.71 11.18 5.00
N LYS A 271 9.98 10.93 4.67
CA LYS A 271 11.12 11.41 5.46
C LYS A 271 11.43 12.86 5.09
N ILE A 272 11.04 13.79 5.95
CA ILE A 272 11.28 15.24 5.81
C ILE A 272 12.66 15.63 6.38
N GLY A 273 13.66 14.73 6.37
CA GLY A 273 14.87 14.87 7.18
C GLY A 273 16.21 14.93 6.44
N ASP A 274 16.25 14.57 5.16
CA ASP A 274 17.53 14.37 4.44
C ASP A 274 18.04 15.64 3.71
N ASP A 275 17.19 16.66 3.53
CA ASP A 275 17.55 17.91 2.82
C ASP A 275 17.48 19.15 3.74
N PRO A 276 18.39 20.14 3.63
CA PRO A 276 18.39 21.36 4.47
C PRO A 276 17.12 22.21 4.39
N ASP A 277 16.38 22.13 3.27
CA ASP A 277 15.12 22.84 3.04
C ASP A 277 13.88 22.12 3.59
N SER A 278 14.04 20.88 4.07
CA SER A 278 12.92 20.00 4.45
C SER A 278 12.13 20.51 5.66
N GLY A 279 12.77 21.27 6.56
CA GLY A 279 12.09 21.88 7.72
C GLY A 279 10.92 22.82 7.34
N LYS A 280 10.84 23.27 6.08
CA LYS A 280 9.73 24.07 5.55
C LYS A 280 8.40 23.29 5.47
N TYR A 281 8.44 21.96 5.35
CA TYR A 281 7.25 21.14 5.16
C TYR A 281 6.68 20.55 6.46
N GLU A 282 7.46 20.55 7.55
CA GLU A 282 7.01 20.14 8.89
C GLU A 282 5.70 20.80 9.34
N PRO A 283 5.50 22.14 9.22
CA PRO A 283 4.24 22.76 9.67
C PRO A 283 3.03 22.30 8.86
N THR A 284 3.18 22.13 7.54
CA THR A 284 2.11 21.63 6.66
C THR A 284 1.75 20.19 7.00
N LEU A 285 2.75 19.36 7.31
CA LEU A 285 2.53 17.99 7.75
C LEU A 285 1.79 17.94 9.10
N LEU A 286 2.18 18.78 10.07
CA LEU A 286 1.50 18.88 11.37
C LEU A 286 0.05 19.39 11.21
N GLN A 287 -0.18 20.35 10.32
CA GLN A 287 -1.53 20.84 10.01
C GLN A 287 -2.39 19.74 9.38
N CYS A 288 -1.82 18.93 8.47
CA CYS A 288 -2.47 17.77 7.90
C CYS A 288 -2.87 16.77 9.00
N PHE A 289 -1.97 16.47 9.93
CA PHE A 289 -2.26 15.57 11.05
C PHE A 289 -3.32 16.14 12.00
N ALA A 290 -3.25 17.42 12.33
CA ALA A 290 -4.28 18.09 13.12
C ALA A 290 -5.66 17.96 12.46
N ALA A 291 -5.73 18.13 11.13
CA ALA A 291 -6.97 17.94 10.38
C ALA A 291 -7.46 16.48 10.41
N VAL A 292 -6.57 15.49 10.25
CA VAL A 292 -6.90 14.06 10.42
C VAL A 292 -7.46 13.80 11.82
N VAL A 293 -6.78 14.28 12.86
CA VAL A 293 -7.17 14.10 14.26
C VAL A 293 -8.53 14.73 14.53
N ASN A 294 -8.79 15.94 14.03
CA ASN A 294 -10.09 16.58 14.13
C ASN A 294 -11.18 15.74 13.47
N LYS A 295 -10.89 15.14 12.32
CA LYS A 295 -11.79 14.25 11.60
C LYS A 295 -11.96 12.87 12.27
N LEU A 296 -11.17 12.48 13.27
CA LEU A 296 -11.42 11.25 14.05
C LEU A 296 -12.71 11.34 14.86
N HIS A 297 -13.11 12.54 15.27
CA HIS A 297 -14.36 12.78 15.99
C HIS A 297 -15.60 12.46 15.15
N SER A 298 -15.48 12.38 13.82
CA SER A 298 -16.59 11.97 12.94
C SER A 298 -16.82 10.47 12.91
N ILE A 299 -15.95 9.67 13.53
CA ILE A 299 -16.14 8.22 13.63
C ILE A 299 -17.26 7.94 14.64
N PRO A 300 -18.33 7.21 14.26
CA PRO A 300 -19.42 6.93 15.17
C PRO A 300 -18.94 6.15 16.40
N VAL A 301 -19.34 6.60 17.59
CA VAL A 301 -18.95 5.98 18.87
C VAL A 301 -19.39 4.52 18.96
N GLU A 302 -20.50 4.19 18.30
CA GLU A 302 -21.05 2.83 18.20
C GLU A 302 -20.05 1.83 17.59
N VAL A 303 -19.16 2.28 16.70
CA VAL A 303 -18.13 1.41 16.10
C VAL A 303 -17.15 0.93 17.17
N PHE A 304 -16.84 1.76 18.17
CA PHE A 304 -15.94 1.38 19.27
C PHE A 304 -16.65 0.57 20.37
N GLN A 305 -17.96 0.77 20.55
CA GLN A 305 -18.72 0.14 21.64
C GLN A 305 -19.33 -1.21 21.25
N ASN A 306 -19.80 -1.36 20.01
CA ASN A 306 -20.51 -2.55 19.54
C ASN A 306 -19.94 -3.07 18.22
N PHE A 307 -18.62 -3.29 18.20
CA PHE A 307 -17.93 -3.77 16.99
C PHE A 307 -18.42 -5.18 16.57
N GLU A 308 -18.72 -6.05 17.54
CA GLU A 308 -19.21 -7.41 17.28
C GLU A 308 -20.67 -7.45 16.79
N GLY A 309 -21.47 -6.43 17.13
CA GLY A 309 -22.84 -6.29 16.66
C GLY A 309 -22.97 -5.86 15.20
N LEU A 310 -21.88 -5.37 14.58
CA LEU A 310 -21.84 -5.02 13.16
C LEU A 310 -21.94 -6.31 12.31
N ARG A 311 -22.91 -6.37 11.39
CA ARG A 311 -23.11 -7.53 10.52
C ARG A 311 -22.80 -7.24 9.04
N GLY A 312 -22.33 -8.26 8.35
CA GLY A 312 -22.13 -8.26 6.89
C GLY A 312 -21.09 -7.25 6.42
N HIS A 313 -21.41 -6.53 5.34
CA HIS A 313 -20.50 -5.61 4.66
C HIS A 313 -20.01 -4.45 5.54
N ASN A 314 -20.83 -4.00 6.51
CA ASN A 314 -20.46 -2.90 7.40
C ASN A 314 -19.30 -3.30 8.34
N ARG A 315 -19.28 -4.54 8.83
CA ARG A 315 -18.19 -5.03 9.69
C ARG A 315 -16.88 -5.07 8.94
N VAL A 316 -16.87 -5.68 7.75
CA VAL A 316 -15.66 -5.80 6.91
C VAL A 316 -15.10 -4.43 6.57
N PHE A 317 -15.96 -3.47 6.20
CA PHE A 317 -15.54 -2.09 5.95
C PHE A 317 -14.84 -1.46 7.16
N TRP A 318 -15.46 -1.52 8.34
CA TRP A 318 -14.89 -0.91 9.55
C TRP A 318 -13.63 -1.64 10.03
N GLU A 319 -13.53 -2.96 9.88
CA GLU A 319 -12.30 -3.72 10.14
C GLU A 319 -11.14 -3.22 9.27
N VAL A 320 -11.38 -3.10 7.95
CA VAL A 320 -10.36 -2.60 7.02
C VAL A 320 -10.02 -1.14 7.31
N PHE A 321 -11.01 -0.30 7.58
CA PHE A 321 -10.77 1.10 7.90
C PHE A 321 -10.01 1.28 9.21
N MET A 322 -10.36 0.55 10.28
CA MET A 322 -9.65 0.63 11.57
C MET A 322 -8.22 0.11 11.46
N ASN A 323 -7.97 -0.92 10.64
CA ASN A 323 -6.62 -1.35 10.33
C ASN A 323 -5.81 -0.22 9.64
N GLN A 324 -6.35 0.36 8.56
CA GLN A 324 -5.69 1.48 7.88
C GLN A 324 -5.50 2.71 8.78
N LEU A 325 -6.46 2.98 9.65
CA LEU A 325 -6.37 4.06 10.62
C LEU A 325 -5.30 3.80 11.67
N SER A 326 -5.17 2.56 12.15
CA SER A 326 -4.10 2.17 13.06
C SER A 326 -2.74 2.42 12.42
N LEU A 327 -2.51 1.97 11.18
CA LEU A 327 -1.29 2.22 10.43
C LEU A 327 -1.00 3.71 10.27
N LEU A 328 -1.99 4.49 9.84
CA LEU A 328 -1.87 5.95 9.67
C LEU A 328 -1.40 6.63 10.97
N LEU A 329 -2.08 6.36 12.09
CA LEU A 329 -1.75 6.99 13.37
C LEU A 329 -0.39 6.53 13.90
N THR A 330 -0.11 5.22 13.84
CA THR A 330 1.16 4.67 14.33
C THR A 330 2.34 5.17 13.50
N ASN A 331 2.21 5.20 12.17
CA ASN A 331 3.28 5.62 11.27
C ASN A 331 3.53 7.12 11.35
N PHE A 332 2.47 7.93 11.44
CA PHE A 332 2.63 9.37 11.60
C PHE A 332 3.43 9.70 12.86
N ILE A 333 3.04 9.11 13.99
CA ILE A 333 3.70 9.35 15.27
C ILE A 333 5.13 8.78 15.28
N ARG A 334 5.32 7.58 14.70
CA ARG A 334 6.63 6.93 14.59
C ARG A 334 7.62 7.76 13.78
N CYS A 335 7.22 8.24 12.59
CA CYS A 335 8.10 8.97 11.69
C CYS A 335 8.36 10.42 12.14
N ASN A 336 7.40 11.05 12.81
CA ASN A 336 7.46 12.48 13.16
C ASN A 336 7.57 12.73 14.66
N MET A 337 8.12 11.76 15.41
CA MET A 337 8.15 11.76 16.88
C MET A 337 8.68 13.07 17.48
N LYS A 338 9.72 13.67 16.89
CA LYS A 338 10.29 14.95 17.37
C LYS A 338 9.28 16.10 17.34
N ALA A 339 8.48 16.20 16.28
CA ALA A 339 7.44 17.21 16.12
C ALA A 339 6.24 16.93 17.03
N VAL A 340 5.93 15.65 17.25
CA VAL A 340 4.82 15.16 18.07
C VAL A 340 5.01 15.46 19.55
N VAL A 341 6.25 15.34 20.07
CA VAL A 341 6.57 15.66 21.48
C VAL A 341 6.29 17.13 21.83
N GLY A 342 6.38 18.05 20.86
CA GLY A 342 6.05 19.47 21.03
C GLY A 342 4.55 19.80 20.93
N ALA A 343 3.71 18.89 20.42
CA ALA A 343 2.32 19.17 20.05
C ALA A 343 1.33 18.19 20.72
N TYR A 344 1.24 18.26 22.05
CA TYR A 344 0.34 17.39 22.83
C TYR A 344 -1.14 17.53 22.44
N GLU A 345 -1.60 18.74 22.08
CA GLU A 345 -3.02 18.98 21.76
C GLU A 345 -3.51 18.17 20.56
N ILE A 346 -2.61 17.87 19.62
CA ILE A 346 -2.92 17.05 18.45
C ILE A 346 -2.67 15.56 18.75
N THR A 347 -1.58 15.28 19.46
CA THR A 347 -1.13 13.91 19.73
C THR A 347 -2.01 13.17 20.74
N GLY A 348 -2.48 13.86 21.78
CA GLY A 348 -3.31 13.29 22.84
C GLY A 348 -4.58 12.62 22.29
N PRO A 349 -5.42 13.32 21.51
CA PRO A 349 -6.62 12.72 20.91
C PRO A 349 -6.32 11.56 19.94
N ALA A 350 -5.21 11.64 19.19
CA ALA A 350 -4.76 10.54 18.32
C ALA A 350 -4.43 9.28 19.13
N LEU A 351 -3.62 9.40 20.18
CA LEU A 351 -3.24 8.30 21.06
C LEU A 351 -4.45 7.75 21.84
N ALA A 352 -5.38 8.61 22.28
CA ALA A 352 -6.61 8.18 22.93
C ALA A 352 -7.50 7.36 21.96
N THR A 353 -7.55 7.74 20.69
CA THR A 353 -8.25 6.97 19.65
C THR A 353 -7.56 5.64 19.39
N LEU A 354 -6.23 5.62 19.30
CA LEU A 354 -5.47 4.39 19.13
C LEU A 354 -5.65 3.42 20.31
N ALA A 355 -5.77 3.93 21.54
CA ALA A 355 -6.07 3.11 22.72
C ALA A 355 -7.46 2.45 22.61
N LYS A 356 -8.47 3.15 22.07
CA LYS A 356 -9.79 2.58 21.76
C LYS A 356 -9.73 1.57 20.61
N ILE A 357 -8.93 1.80 19.59
CA ILE A 357 -8.72 0.82 18.50
C ILE A 357 -8.07 -0.46 19.06
N SER A 358 -7.17 -0.32 20.03
CA SER A 358 -6.48 -1.44 20.68
C SER A 358 -7.42 -2.37 21.47
N THR A 359 -8.64 -1.93 21.82
CA THR A 359 -9.63 -2.80 22.50
C THR A 359 -10.42 -3.68 21.55
N LEU A 360 -10.38 -3.42 20.24
CA LEU A 360 -11.19 -4.13 19.24
C LEU A 360 -10.81 -5.63 19.16
N PRO A 361 -11.79 -6.53 18.93
CA PRO A 361 -11.55 -7.97 18.81
C PRO A 361 -10.98 -8.34 17.43
N ASN A 362 -9.76 -7.88 17.14
CA ASN A 362 -9.03 -8.23 15.92
C ASN A 362 -7.53 -8.37 16.22
N GLU A 363 -6.98 -9.56 16.02
CA GLU A 363 -5.58 -9.85 16.35
C GLU A 363 -4.58 -9.05 15.52
N GLU A 364 -4.85 -8.81 14.23
CA GLU A 364 -3.95 -8.08 13.34
C GLU A 364 -3.86 -6.60 13.72
N ILE A 365 -5.01 -5.97 14.01
CA ILE A 365 -5.05 -4.59 14.51
C ILE A 365 -4.33 -4.49 15.85
N PHE A 366 -4.54 -5.47 16.74
CA PHE A 366 -3.90 -5.50 18.04
C PHE A 366 -2.36 -5.62 17.92
N LYS A 367 -1.85 -6.47 17.03
CA LYS A 367 -0.40 -6.59 16.77
C LYS A 367 0.22 -5.25 16.36
N ILE A 368 -0.39 -4.55 15.39
CA ILE A 368 0.06 -3.22 14.95
C ILE A 368 0.11 -2.24 16.13
N CYS A 369 -0.95 -2.21 16.94
CA CYS A 369 -1.03 -1.32 18.08
C CYS A 369 0.01 -1.67 19.17
N VAL A 370 0.21 -2.96 19.47
CA VAL A 370 1.18 -3.41 20.49
C VAL A 370 2.60 -3.06 20.09
N GLU A 371 2.99 -3.30 18.84
CA GLU A 371 4.32 -2.92 18.33
C GLU A 371 4.56 -1.41 18.49
N PHE A 372 3.53 -0.60 18.19
CA PHE A 372 3.58 0.84 18.42
C PHE A 372 3.71 1.19 19.91
N TRP A 373 2.87 0.62 20.78
CA TRP A 373 2.90 0.93 22.21
C TRP A 373 4.22 0.53 22.86
N GLN A 374 4.82 -0.58 22.43
CA GLN A 374 6.15 -1.00 22.85
C GLN A 374 7.21 0.04 22.46
N MET A 375 7.22 0.47 21.19
CA MET A 375 8.13 1.51 20.71
C MET A 375 7.92 2.83 21.46
N PHE A 376 6.68 3.27 21.61
CA PHE A 376 6.34 4.53 22.27
C PHE A 376 6.72 4.51 23.76
N ALA A 377 6.43 3.41 24.48
CA ALA A 377 6.81 3.26 25.87
C ALA A 377 8.33 3.21 26.06
N ALA A 378 9.05 2.49 25.19
CA ALA A 378 10.51 2.44 25.21
C ALA A 378 11.12 3.83 24.99
N GLN A 379 10.57 4.61 24.06
CA GLN A 379 11.03 5.96 23.78
C GLN A 379 10.80 6.90 24.98
N LEU A 380 9.61 6.89 25.57
CA LEU A 380 9.31 7.68 26.77
C LEU A 380 10.22 7.31 27.95
N TYR A 381 10.54 6.02 28.11
CA TYR A 381 11.48 5.55 29.12
C TYR A 381 12.90 6.10 28.89
N LEU A 382 13.39 6.01 27.65
CA LEU A 382 14.72 6.50 27.28
C LEU A 382 14.83 8.02 27.46
N ASP A 383 13.80 8.78 27.09
CA ASP A 383 13.80 10.23 27.24
C ASP A 383 13.77 10.64 28.72
N ARG A 384 13.02 9.93 29.57
CA ARG A 384 13.07 10.10 31.03
C ARG A 384 14.45 9.77 31.61
N GLU A 385 15.11 8.73 31.13
CA GLU A 385 16.47 8.39 31.56
C GLU A 385 17.49 9.46 31.16
N LYS A 386 17.40 10.01 29.94
CA LYS A 386 18.27 11.10 29.48
C LYS A 386 18.08 12.35 30.34
N ALA A 387 16.84 12.77 30.57
CA ALA A 387 16.52 13.91 31.43
C ALA A 387 17.13 13.75 32.84
N ARG A 388 17.03 12.55 33.42
CA ARG A 388 17.61 12.24 34.74
C ARG A 388 19.14 12.30 34.75
N LYS A 389 19.80 11.82 33.68
CA LYS A 389 21.26 11.87 33.52
C LYS A 389 21.75 13.31 33.33
N GLU A 390 21.05 14.11 32.53
CA GLU A 390 21.35 15.54 32.31
C GLU A 390 21.18 16.35 33.60
N GLN A 391 20.11 16.11 34.36
CA GLN A 391 19.90 16.76 35.65
C GLN A 391 21.00 16.38 36.65
N SER A 392 21.43 15.11 36.68
CA SER A 392 22.55 14.64 37.51
C SER A 392 23.90 15.25 37.09
N GLN A 393 24.10 15.51 35.79
CA GLN A 393 25.31 16.17 35.28
C GLN A 393 25.31 17.68 35.58
N LYS A 394 24.17 18.36 35.42
CA LYS A 394 24.01 19.78 35.78
C LYS A 394 24.22 20.00 37.28
N MET A 395 23.68 19.13 38.14
CA MET A 395 23.93 19.17 39.58
C MET A 395 25.42 19.00 39.93
N LYS A 396 26.12 18.08 39.24
CA LYS A 396 27.57 17.90 39.42
C LYS A 396 28.42 19.09 38.93
N ALA A 397 27.96 19.80 37.91
CA ALA A 397 28.64 20.98 37.37
C ALA A 397 28.38 22.27 38.18
N SER A 398 27.29 22.32 38.94
CA SER A 398 26.87 23.51 39.71
C SER A 398 27.55 23.64 41.08
N GLY A 399 28.44 22.71 41.46
CA GLY A 399 29.21 22.78 42.72
C GLY A 399 28.41 22.52 44.00
N ASP A 400 27.09 22.38 43.95
CA ASP A 400 26.28 22.07 45.13
C ASP A 400 26.32 20.57 45.45
N GLN A 401 27.12 20.21 46.46
CA GLN A 401 27.10 18.89 47.09
C GLN A 401 25.84 18.72 47.94
N GLN A 402 24.67 18.63 47.30
CA GLN A 402 23.51 18.00 47.93
C GLN A 402 23.27 16.64 47.28
N GLN A 403 23.29 15.63 48.16
CA GLN A 403 23.21 14.20 47.83
C GLN A 403 22.08 13.91 46.83
N PRO A 404 22.29 13.03 45.83
CA PRO A 404 21.21 12.58 45.00
C PRO A 404 20.19 11.81 45.87
N PRO A 405 18.87 11.98 45.67
CA PRO A 405 17.88 11.16 46.35
C PRO A 405 18.12 9.67 46.02
N PRO A 406 17.96 8.76 47.00
CA PRO A 406 18.43 7.40 46.89
C PRO A 406 17.73 6.65 45.76
N LEU A 407 18.50 5.77 45.12
CA LEU A 407 18.04 4.77 44.15
C LEU A 407 16.95 3.88 44.78
N MET A 408 15.67 4.17 44.51
CA MET A 408 14.63 3.15 44.68
C MET A 408 14.70 2.17 43.51
N LEU A 409 15.41 1.07 43.74
CA LEU A 409 15.30 -0.16 43.00
C LEU A 409 13.93 -0.78 43.35
N SER A 410 12.91 -0.55 42.52
CA SER A 410 11.58 -1.12 42.69
C SER A 410 11.60 -2.60 42.33
N LEU A 411 11.92 -3.45 43.31
CA LEU A 411 11.49 -4.84 43.34
C LEU A 411 10.49 -5.02 44.48
N SER A 412 9.49 -5.85 44.20
CA SER A 412 8.51 -6.47 45.10
C SER A 412 7.30 -5.61 45.53
N GLY A 413 6.15 -6.25 45.42
CA GLY A 413 4.84 -5.64 45.54
C GLY A 413 4.40 -5.44 46.98
N SER A 414 3.59 -4.41 47.17
CA SER A 414 2.47 -4.44 48.09
C SER A 414 1.53 -3.28 47.75
N THR A 415 0.26 -3.58 47.93
CA THR A 415 -0.92 -2.76 47.74
C THR A 415 -0.86 -1.43 48.50
N GLY A 416 -1.23 -0.35 47.79
CA GLY A 416 -1.80 0.85 48.39
C GLY A 416 -0.81 1.89 48.89
N MET A 417 -0.43 2.83 48.02
CA MET A 417 -0.28 4.24 48.38
C MET A 417 -0.16 5.07 47.10
N SER A 418 -1.02 6.07 46.94
CA SER A 418 -0.90 7.09 45.91
C SER A 418 0.36 7.90 46.15
N VAL A 419 1.37 7.74 45.30
CA VAL A 419 2.55 8.61 45.31
C VAL A 419 2.17 9.89 44.57
N ASP A 420 1.98 10.97 45.33
CA ASP A 420 1.84 12.33 44.80
C ASP A 420 3.11 12.72 44.02
N VAL A 421 2.98 12.86 42.70
CA VAL A 421 4.06 13.16 41.74
C VAL A 421 4.53 14.63 41.79
N LYS A 422 4.09 15.44 42.75
CA LYS A 422 4.30 16.90 42.72
C LYS A 422 5.60 17.43 43.34
N ALA A 423 6.56 16.58 43.72
CA ALA A 423 7.74 17.04 44.47
C ALA A 423 9.09 16.58 43.89
N THR A 424 9.33 16.80 42.60
CA THR A 424 10.69 16.92 42.04
C THR A 424 10.70 18.01 40.97
N GLY A 425 11.71 18.88 41.00
CA GLY A 425 11.79 20.10 40.19
C GLY A 425 11.50 19.84 38.71
N GLY A 426 10.42 20.46 38.22
CA GLY A 426 9.86 20.24 36.89
C GLY A 426 10.81 20.70 35.78
N GLY A 427 11.38 19.72 35.08
CA GLY A 427 11.76 19.91 33.69
C GLY A 427 10.51 19.83 32.80
N HIS A 428 10.51 20.56 31.69
CA HIS A 428 9.45 20.54 30.66
C HIS A 428 9.07 19.10 30.21
N GLU A 429 9.98 18.14 30.35
CA GLU A 429 9.82 16.74 29.94
C GLU A 429 9.05 15.87 30.96
N GLU A 430 9.15 16.14 32.27
CA GLU A 430 8.33 15.42 33.27
C GLU A 430 6.85 15.79 33.17
N GLU A 431 6.57 17.03 32.78
CA GLU A 431 5.22 17.53 32.54
C GLU A 431 4.58 16.90 31.29
N ILE A 432 5.37 16.57 30.27
CA ILE A 432 4.91 15.88 29.05
C ILE A 432 4.49 14.44 29.38
N VAL A 433 5.28 13.72 30.19
CA VAL A 433 4.94 12.35 30.61
C VAL A 433 3.69 12.33 31.48
N ALA A 434 3.54 13.31 32.38
CA ALA A 434 2.33 13.48 33.20
C ALA A 434 1.07 13.69 32.34
N LYS A 435 1.18 14.38 31.19
CA LYS A 435 0.05 14.59 30.26
C LYS A 435 -0.42 13.29 29.60
N TYR A 436 0.48 12.36 29.28
CA TYR A 436 0.12 11.07 28.66
C TYR A 436 -0.38 10.02 29.67
N GLN A 437 -0.24 10.25 30.97
CA GLN A 437 -0.60 9.32 32.03
C GLN A 437 -2.01 8.70 31.92
N PRO A 438 -3.11 9.45 31.69
CA PRO A 438 -4.44 8.85 31.57
C PRO A 438 -4.58 7.91 30.35
N ILE A 439 -3.85 8.19 29.27
CA ILE A 439 -3.83 7.34 28.09
C ILE A 439 -3.04 6.07 28.38
N LEU A 440 -1.87 6.20 29.03
CA LEU A 440 -1.03 5.07 29.42
C LEU A 440 -1.74 4.13 30.40
N ASP A 441 -2.57 4.65 31.31
CA ASP A 441 -3.37 3.82 32.21
C ASP A 441 -4.42 2.98 31.46
N ASN A 442 -5.06 3.56 30.44
CA ASN A 442 -5.95 2.82 29.57
C ASN A 442 -5.19 1.74 28.79
N VAL A 443 -4.03 2.07 28.21
CA VAL A 443 -3.19 1.11 27.49
C VAL A 443 -2.75 -0.04 28.40
N ARG A 444 -2.34 0.24 29.65
CA ARG A 444 -2.01 -0.79 30.64
C ARG A 444 -3.19 -1.75 30.87
N ARG A 445 -4.39 -1.21 31.05
CA ARG A 445 -5.61 -2.03 31.21
C ARG A 445 -5.83 -2.92 29.99
N VAL A 446 -5.70 -2.37 28.78
CA VAL A 446 -5.86 -3.14 27.53
C VAL A 446 -4.83 -4.27 27.44
N MET A 447 -3.55 -3.99 27.72
CA MET A 447 -2.48 -4.99 27.68
C MET A 447 -2.68 -6.12 28.69
N ILE A 448 -3.20 -5.80 29.88
CA ILE A 448 -3.52 -6.81 30.91
C ILE A 448 -4.72 -7.67 30.48
N THR A 449 -5.79 -7.06 29.98
CA THR A 449 -7.00 -7.79 29.57
C THR A 449 -6.76 -8.68 28.35
N ARG A 450 -5.88 -8.26 27.43
CA ARG A 450 -5.55 -8.97 26.18
C ARG A 450 -4.24 -9.76 26.28
N MET A 451 -3.75 -10.03 27.48
CA MET A 451 -2.47 -10.70 27.67
C MET A 451 -2.52 -12.10 27.04
N ALA A 452 -1.60 -12.35 26.11
CA ALA A 452 -1.45 -13.66 25.52
C ALA A 452 -1.01 -14.65 26.60
N LYS A 453 -1.52 -15.89 26.50
CA LYS A 453 -1.19 -16.95 27.44
C LYS A 453 0.32 -17.24 27.39
N PRO A 454 1.03 -17.21 28.53
CA PRO A 454 2.46 -17.50 28.55
C PRO A 454 2.75 -18.94 28.11
N PRO A 455 3.87 -19.20 27.42
CA PRO A 455 4.25 -20.55 26.99
C PRO A 455 4.42 -21.53 28.16
N GLU A 456 4.67 -21.02 29.37
CA GLU A 456 4.79 -21.79 30.61
C GLU A 456 3.45 -22.36 31.11
N VAL A 457 2.32 -21.79 30.67
CA VAL A 457 0.99 -22.28 31.04
C VAL A 457 0.53 -23.30 29.99
N THR A 458 0.78 -24.58 30.24
CA THR A 458 0.39 -25.67 29.32
C THR A 458 -1.11 -25.96 29.32
N ILE A 459 -1.83 -25.54 30.36
CA ILE A 459 -3.24 -25.84 30.61
C ILE A 459 -4.17 -25.12 29.62
N LYS A 460 -4.67 -25.77 28.57
CA LYS A 460 -5.57 -25.19 27.55
C LYS A 460 -7.01 -25.61 27.80
N GLU A 461 -7.93 -24.66 27.69
CA GLU A 461 -9.35 -24.96 27.60
C GLU A 461 -9.64 -25.40 26.16
N ASN A 462 -10.08 -26.65 25.98
CA ASN A 462 -10.55 -27.16 24.69
C ASN A 462 -11.89 -26.52 24.31
N GLU A 463 -12.32 -26.67 23.05
CA GLU A 463 -13.61 -26.12 22.55
C GLU A 463 -14.84 -26.62 23.33
N ASP A 464 -14.70 -27.73 24.06
CA ASP A 464 -15.72 -28.33 24.93
C ASP A 464 -15.71 -27.80 26.39
N GLY A 465 -14.84 -26.83 26.72
CA GLY A 465 -14.69 -26.30 28.09
C GLY A 465 -13.90 -27.20 29.03
N GLU A 466 -13.23 -28.23 28.51
CA GLU A 466 -12.34 -29.10 29.28
C GLU A 466 -10.95 -28.50 29.38
N ILE A 467 -10.41 -28.51 30.60
CA ILE A 467 -9.09 -27.99 30.95
C ILE A 467 -8.06 -29.11 30.76
N VAL A 468 -7.17 -28.99 29.76
CA VAL A 468 -6.14 -29.99 29.39
C VAL A 468 -4.73 -29.48 29.62
#